data_AF-A0A924D8I6-F1
#
_entry.id   AF-A0A924D8I6-F1
#
_cell.length_a   1.000
_cell.length_b   1.000
_cell.length_c   1.000
_cell.angle_alpha   90.00
_cell.angle_beta   90.00
_cell.angle_gamma   90.00
#
_symmetry.space_group_name_H-M   'P 1'
#
loop_
_entity.id
_entity.type
_entity.pdbx_description
1 polymer ?
#
loop_
_entity_poly.entity_id
_entity_poly.type
_entity_poly.pdbx_seq_one_letter_code
_entity_poly.pdbx_strand_id
1 'polypeptide(L)'
;SKLIEECYGIEKLDQDSFTKTLPDGSFSLTIGYNKTDGFNGNEGLGVDKIKMYMDTLKGDGDNDNLTKLAAALDIFLKPNPVTGMLNPRKVKDLSKLRDMYDSELFDEGIDIIEKAVIYTRTSQFIEGWKFVALESGLTKKVTFRFSV
;
A
#
# COMPACT_ATOMS: atom_id res chain seq x y z
N SER A 1 18.21 -1.01 -18.39
CA SER A 1 19.21 -2.09 -18.42
C SER A 1 18.96 -2.93 -19.66
N LYS A 2 19.99 -3.15 -20.47
CA LYS A 2 19.95 -3.80 -21.80
C LYS A 2 19.29 -5.20 -21.82
N LEU A 3 19.31 -5.90 -20.68
CA LEU A 3 18.68 -7.21 -20.49
C LEU A 3 17.13 -7.17 -20.54
N ILE A 4 16.53 -6.04 -20.18
CA ILE A 4 15.07 -5.86 -20.22
C ILE A 4 14.64 -5.62 -21.67
N GLU A 5 15.36 -4.81 -22.44
CA GLU A 5 15.03 -4.59 -23.87
C GLU A 5 15.07 -5.87 -24.71
N GLU A 6 16.10 -6.69 -24.54
CA GLU A 6 16.30 -7.91 -25.33
C GLU A 6 15.23 -8.99 -25.05
N CYS A 7 14.58 -8.95 -23.88
CA CYS A 7 13.49 -9.88 -23.56
C CYS A 7 12.09 -9.39 -23.98
N TYR A 8 11.89 -8.08 -24.16
CA TYR A 8 10.55 -7.49 -24.08
C TYR A 8 9.85 -7.22 -25.41
N GLY A 9 10.54 -7.11 -26.56
CA GLY A 9 9.85 -6.76 -27.82
C GLY A 9 8.82 -5.63 -27.64
N ILE A 10 9.22 -4.59 -26.90
CA ILE A 10 8.51 -3.37 -26.47
C ILE A 10 6.97 -3.43 -26.48
N GLU A 11 6.38 -3.52 -25.29
CA GLU A 11 5.18 -2.73 -24.90
C GLU A 11 5.00 -2.81 -23.37
N LYS A 12 4.80 -1.65 -22.71
CA LYS A 12 4.54 -1.44 -21.26
C LYS A 12 5.75 -1.14 -20.37
N LEU A 13 6.27 0.09 -20.51
CA LEU A 13 7.11 0.77 -19.50
C LEU A 13 6.43 0.90 -18.12
N ASP A 14 5.10 0.77 -18.06
CA ASP A 14 4.29 0.91 -16.83
C ASP A 14 4.06 -0.40 -16.06
N GLN A 15 4.55 -1.54 -16.54
CA GLN A 15 4.37 -2.81 -15.84
C GLN A 15 5.30 -2.91 -14.62
N ASP A 16 4.74 -3.17 -13.43
CA ASP A 16 5.52 -3.22 -12.19
C ASP A 16 6.27 -4.54 -11.98
N SER A 17 5.80 -5.62 -12.59
CA SER A 17 6.47 -6.91 -12.61
C SER A 17 6.05 -7.74 -13.82
N PHE A 18 6.96 -8.58 -14.28
CA PHE A 18 6.76 -9.53 -15.36
C PHE A 18 7.11 -10.93 -14.87
N THR A 19 6.23 -11.90 -15.15
CA THR A 19 6.44 -13.31 -14.80
C THR A 19 6.45 -14.17 -16.05
N LYS A 20 7.43 -15.07 -16.14
CA LYS A 20 7.47 -16.13 -17.16
C LYS A 20 7.61 -17.49 -16.48
N THR A 21 6.69 -18.39 -16.79
CA THR A 21 6.70 -19.78 -16.36
C THR A 21 6.93 -20.65 -17.60
N LEU A 22 7.77 -21.69 -17.48
CA LEU A 22 7.92 -22.66 -18.57
C LEU A 22 6.61 -23.42 -18.79
N PRO A 23 6.29 -23.84 -20.03
CA PRO A 23 5.05 -24.57 -20.32
C PRO A 23 4.89 -25.88 -19.54
N ASP A 24 6.01 -26.51 -19.18
CA ASP A 24 6.05 -27.73 -18.38
C ASP A 24 5.87 -27.48 -16.87
N GLY A 25 5.76 -26.21 -16.44
CA GLY A 25 5.63 -25.83 -15.04
C GLY A 25 6.88 -26.12 -14.19
N SER A 26 8.04 -26.42 -14.79
CA SER A 26 9.24 -26.79 -14.04
C SER A 26 9.96 -25.58 -13.42
N PHE A 27 9.70 -24.38 -13.94
CA PHE A 27 10.37 -23.16 -13.56
C PHE A 27 9.47 -21.93 -13.74
N SER A 28 9.61 -20.97 -12.83
CA SER A 28 9.02 -19.64 -12.95
C SER A 28 10.00 -18.56 -12.51
N LEU A 29 10.03 -17.45 -13.24
CA LEU A 29 10.83 -16.26 -12.94
C LEU A 29 9.92 -15.03 -12.96
N THR A 30 10.06 -14.17 -11.97
CA THR A 30 9.43 -12.86 -11.88
C THR A 30 10.51 -11.80 -11.73
N ILE A 31 10.47 -10.77 -12.56
CA ILE A 31 11.32 -9.57 -12.44
C ILE A 31 10.39 -8.39 -12.21
N GLY A 32 10.67 -7.56 -11.22
CA GLY A 32 9.82 -6.40 -10.93
C GLY A 32 10.49 -5.37 -10.04
N TYR A 33 9.69 -4.43 -9.54
CA TYR A 33 10.11 -3.43 -8.58
C TYR A 33 9.43 -3.63 -7.24
N ASN A 34 10.18 -3.48 -6.15
CA ASN A 34 9.62 -3.32 -4.83
C ASN A 34 8.85 -2.00 -4.78
N LYS A 35 7.74 -2.00 -4.04
CA LYS A 35 6.87 -0.82 -3.90
C LYS A 35 6.78 -0.43 -2.44
N THR A 36 6.82 0.88 -2.22
CA THR A 36 6.54 1.47 -0.91
C THR A 36 5.45 2.49 -1.08
N ASP A 37 4.42 2.37 -0.25
CA ASP A 37 3.34 3.36 -0.17
C ASP A 37 3.84 4.60 0.57
N GLY A 38 3.45 5.77 0.08
CA GLY A 38 3.74 7.06 0.69
C GLY A 38 2.62 8.05 0.41
N PHE A 39 2.90 9.32 0.68
CA PHE A 39 2.01 10.41 0.35
C PHE A 39 2.70 11.43 -0.56
N ASN A 40 1.91 12.13 -1.39
CA ASN A 40 2.40 13.20 -2.26
C ASN A 40 2.51 14.57 -1.58
N GLY A 41 2.17 14.69 -0.29
CA GLY A 41 2.23 15.92 0.49
C GLY A 41 0.88 16.64 0.68
N ASN A 42 -0.20 16.19 0.02
CA ASN A 42 -1.53 16.79 0.15
C ASN A 42 -2.38 16.18 1.26
N GLU A 43 -1.94 15.10 1.89
CA GLU A 43 -2.67 14.39 2.95
C GLU A 43 -2.97 15.29 4.15
N GLY A 44 -2.10 16.27 4.43
CA GLY A 44 -2.30 17.26 5.50
C GLY A 44 -3.60 18.05 5.35
N LEU A 45 -4.00 18.37 4.11
CA LEU A 45 -5.24 19.11 3.85
C LEU A 45 -6.47 18.29 4.24
N GLY A 46 -6.46 16.98 3.97
CA GLY A 46 -7.54 16.08 4.39
C GLY A 46 -7.53 15.84 5.90
N VAL A 47 -6.34 15.78 6.50
CA VAL A 47 -6.16 15.73 7.96
C VAL A 47 -6.82 16.91 8.65
N ASP A 48 -6.63 18.11 8.11
CA ASP A 48 -7.16 19.33 8.72
C ASP A 48 -8.69 19.42 8.57
N LYS A 49 -9.27 18.98 7.44
CA LYS A 49 -10.73 18.88 7.29
C LYS A 49 -11.37 17.94 8.32
N ILE A 50 -10.76 16.78 8.54
CA ILE A 50 -11.28 15.84 9.53
C ILE A 50 -11.14 16.41 10.94
N LYS A 51 -10.03 17.09 11.27
CA LYS A 51 -9.92 17.81 12.55
C LYS A 51 -11.00 18.87 12.73
N MET A 52 -11.31 19.65 11.68
CA MET A 52 -12.39 20.65 11.72
C MET A 52 -13.74 19.99 12.05
N TYR A 53 -14.05 18.85 11.44
CA TYR A 53 -15.26 18.10 11.78
C TYR A 53 -15.22 17.57 13.22
N MET A 54 -14.09 17.01 13.67
CA MET A 54 -13.94 16.57 15.07
C MET A 54 -14.13 17.72 16.06
N ASP A 55 -13.71 18.94 15.72
CA ASP A 55 -13.95 20.11 16.55
C ASP A 55 -15.44 20.45 16.70
N THR A 56 -16.27 20.16 15.68
CA THR A 56 -17.73 20.30 15.81
C THR A 56 -18.36 19.30 16.78
N LEU A 57 -17.71 18.14 17.00
CA LEU A 57 -18.20 17.10 17.91
C LEU A 57 -17.84 17.36 19.38
N LYS A 58 -16.84 18.22 19.67
CA LYS A 58 -16.33 18.47 21.03
C LYS A 58 -17.27 19.26 21.93
N GLY A 59 -18.31 19.89 21.37
CA GLY A 59 -19.27 20.71 22.12
C GLY A 59 -20.44 19.92 22.71
N ASP A 60 -20.75 18.76 22.16
CA ASP A 60 -21.87 17.93 22.56
C ASP A 60 -21.35 16.87 23.53
N GLY A 61 -21.72 16.94 24.81
CA GLY A 61 -21.42 15.93 25.83
C GLY A 61 -22.09 14.57 25.61
N ASP A 62 -22.36 14.22 24.35
CA ASP A 62 -22.93 12.95 23.91
C ASP A 62 -21.86 11.86 23.92
N ASN A 63 -22.19 10.71 24.53
CA ASN A 63 -21.34 9.54 24.55
C ASN A 63 -21.05 8.99 23.14
N ASP A 64 -21.95 9.19 22.18
CA ASP A 64 -21.72 8.81 20.78
C ASP A 64 -20.58 9.65 20.16
N ASN A 65 -20.61 10.97 20.37
CA ASN A 65 -19.58 11.89 19.90
C ASN A 65 -18.21 11.64 20.54
N LEU A 66 -18.18 11.28 21.83
CA LEU A 66 -16.94 10.85 22.50
C LEU A 66 -16.37 9.55 21.93
N THR A 67 -17.23 8.59 21.59
CA THR A 67 -16.83 7.31 20.98
C THR A 67 -16.26 7.52 19.58
N LYS A 68 -16.95 8.35 18.79
CA LYS A 68 -16.51 8.87 17.49
C LYS A 68 -15.12 9.52 17.60
N LEU A 69 -14.96 10.51 18.48
CA LEU A 69 -13.67 11.17 18.71
C LEU A 69 -12.54 10.20 19.10
N ALA A 70 -12.82 9.21 19.96
CA ALA A 70 -11.84 8.20 20.35
C ALA A 70 -11.43 7.29 19.19
N ALA A 71 -12.38 6.84 18.37
CA ALA A 71 -12.12 6.02 17.18
C ALA A 71 -11.29 6.79 16.14
N ALA A 72 -11.57 8.09 15.95
CA ALA A 72 -10.73 8.95 15.13
C ALA A 72 -9.31 9.08 15.70
N LEU A 73 -9.14 9.38 16.99
CA LEU A 73 -7.83 9.55 17.63
C LEU A 73 -6.94 8.30 17.46
N ASP A 74 -7.52 7.10 17.58
CA ASP A 74 -6.78 5.84 17.53
C ASP A 74 -6.29 5.47 16.11
N ILE A 75 -6.99 5.96 15.06
CA ILE A 75 -6.67 5.66 13.66
C ILE A 75 -5.94 6.84 12.97
N PHE A 76 -6.33 8.06 13.30
CA PHE A 76 -5.97 9.29 12.60
C PHE A 76 -4.74 10.00 13.18
N LEU A 77 -4.55 9.89 14.50
CA LEU A 77 -3.63 10.75 15.26
C LEU A 77 -2.53 9.95 15.97
N LYS A 78 -2.34 8.68 15.63
CA LYS A 78 -1.08 7.99 15.87
C LYS A 78 -0.22 8.13 14.61
N PRO A 79 0.49 9.26 14.43
CA PRO A 79 1.46 9.37 13.36
C PRO A 79 2.45 8.21 13.50
N ASN A 80 3.01 7.78 12.38
CA ASN A 80 4.18 6.92 12.43
C ASN A 80 5.23 7.62 13.32
N PRO A 81 5.68 6.99 14.44
CA PRO A 81 6.54 7.65 15.42
C PRO A 81 7.90 8.07 14.84
N VAL A 82 8.27 7.54 13.67
CA VAL A 82 9.51 7.85 12.96
C VAL A 82 9.32 9.00 11.98
N THR A 83 8.18 9.09 11.29
CA THR A 83 7.98 10.08 10.21
C THR A 83 7.04 11.23 10.58
N GLY A 84 6.28 11.12 11.65
CA GLY A 84 5.27 12.13 12.02
C GLY A 84 4.04 12.15 11.10
N MET A 85 4.00 11.29 10.07
CA MET A 85 2.95 11.26 9.04
C MET A 85 1.96 10.12 9.30
N LEU A 86 0.76 10.23 8.71
CA LEU A 86 -0.19 9.12 8.61
C LEU A 86 0.49 7.88 8.01
N ASN A 87 -0.04 6.70 8.31
CA ASN A 87 0.37 5.47 7.64
C ASN A 87 -0.53 5.23 6.41
N PRO A 88 -0.02 5.22 5.18
CA PRO A 88 -0.84 4.99 3.98
C PRO A 88 -1.66 3.69 4.05
N ARG A 89 -1.13 2.65 4.71
CA ARG A 89 -1.84 1.36 4.89
C ARG A 89 -3.07 1.46 5.80
N LYS A 90 -3.15 2.52 6.60
CA LYS A 90 -4.28 2.79 7.51
C LYS A 90 -5.39 3.60 6.86
N VAL A 91 -5.16 4.18 5.67
CA VAL A 91 -6.19 4.93 4.93
C VAL A 91 -7.40 4.04 4.63
N LYS A 92 -7.20 2.77 4.27
CA LYS A 92 -8.33 1.83 4.05
C LYS A 92 -9.14 1.55 5.32
N ASP A 93 -8.50 1.51 6.49
CA ASP A 93 -9.21 1.34 7.76
C ASP A 93 -10.02 2.60 8.09
N LEU A 94 -9.47 3.75 7.73
CA LEU A 94 -10.09 5.04 7.94
C LEU A 94 -11.34 5.24 7.07
N SER A 95 -11.33 4.79 5.81
CA SER A 95 -12.50 4.88 4.92
C SER A 95 -13.70 4.07 5.42
N LYS A 96 -13.49 3.07 6.29
CA LYS A 96 -14.58 2.33 6.94
C LYS A 96 -15.34 3.15 7.98
N LEU A 97 -14.73 4.23 8.47
CA LEU A 97 -15.36 5.07 9.48
C LEU A 97 -16.39 6.04 8.89
N ARG A 98 -16.46 6.19 7.56
CA ARG A 98 -17.41 7.08 6.88
C ARG A 98 -18.85 6.83 7.34
N ASP A 99 -19.23 5.56 7.42
CA ASP A 99 -20.55 5.11 7.89
C ASP A 99 -20.88 5.52 9.33
N MET A 100 -19.86 5.80 10.15
CA MET A 100 -20.06 6.23 11.54
C MET A 100 -20.33 7.73 11.65
N TYR A 101 -19.79 8.55 10.76
CA TYR A 101 -19.79 10.01 10.92
C TYR A 101 -20.83 10.74 10.09
N ASP A 102 -21.31 10.16 8.98
CA ASP A 102 -22.33 10.74 8.09
C ASP A 102 -22.13 12.25 7.87
N SER A 103 -20.92 12.61 7.44
CA SER A 103 -20.47 14.00 7.39
C SER A 103 -19.70 14.27 6.11
N GLU A 104 -20.22 15.19 5.30
CA GLU A 104 -19.58 15.63 4.06
C GLU A 104 -18.16 16.16 4.32
N LEU A 105 -17.95 16.85 5.44
CA LEU A 105 -16.63 17.39 5.80
C LEU A 105 -15.64 16.27 6.17
N PHE A 106 -16.11 15.23 6.84
CA PHE A 106 -15.31 14.05 7.12
C PHE A 106 -14.97 13.31 5.83
N ASP A 107 -15.97 13.07 4.99
CA ASP A 107 -15.84 12.37 3.72
C ASP A 107 -14.89 13.05 2.74
N GLU A 108 -14.97 14.38 2.63
CA GLU A 108 -14.05 15.16 1.80
C GLU A 108 -12.61 15.05 2.31
N GLY A 109 -12.42 15.03 3.64
CA GLY A 109 -11.10 14.81 4.23
C GLY A 109 -10.52 13.43 3.90
N ILE A 110 -11.35 12.38 3.91
CA ILE A 110 -10.93 11.04 3.48
C ILE A 110 -10.54 11.03 2.01
N ASP A 111 -11.37 11.62 1.14
CA ASP A 111 -11.12 11.68 -0.30
C ASP A 111 -9.76 12.30 -0.63
N ILE A 112 -9.41 13.38 0.08
CA ILE A 112 -8.12 14.06 -0.11
C ILE A 112 -6.97 13.14 0.32
N ILE A 113 -7.09 12.46 1.48
CA ILE A 113 -6.06 11.54 1.97
C ILE A 113 -5.90 10.36 1.02
N GLU A 114 -7.00 9.77 0.53
CA GLU A 114 -6.98 8.67 -0.45
C GLU A 114 -6.30 9.10 -1.76
N LYS A 115 -6.61 10.29 -2.27
CA LYS A 115 -5.97 10.87 -3.47
C LYS A 115 -4.50 11.24 -3.25
N ALA A 116 -4.09 11.47 -2.00
CA ALA A 116 -2.71 11.78 -1.65
C ALA A 116 -1.82 10.53 -1.58
N VAL A 117 -2.40 9.32 -1.45
CA VAL A 117 -1.63 8.07 -1.43
C VAL A 117 -0.97 7.85 -2.78
N ILE A 118 0.35 7.68 -2.75
CA ILE A 118 1.15 7.32 -3.93
C ILE A 118 1.97 6.07 -3.63
N TYR A 119 2.37 5.36 -4.68
CA TYR A 119 3.37 4.30 -4.57
C TYR A 119 4.63 4.72 -5.30
N THR A 120 5.77 4.42 -4.69
CA THR A 120 7.08 4.67 -5.30
C THR A 120 7.76 3.33 -5.55
N ARG A 121 8.27 3.15 -6.78
CA ARG A 121 9.18 2.03 -7.10
C ARG A 121 10.50 2.26 -6.37
N THR A 122 10.93 1.27 -5.59
CA THR A 122 12.20 1.32 -4.86
C THR A 122 13.24 0.46 -5.59
N SER A 123 13.71 -0.62 -4.98
CA SER A 123 14.68 -1.54 -5.61
C SER A 123 14.03 -2.44 -6.65
N GLN A 124 14.81 -2.92 -7.61
CA GLN A 124 14.38 -4.01 -8.46
C GLN A 124 14.48 -5.32 -7.69
N PHE A 125 13.65 -6.29 -8.03
CA PHE A 125 13.79 -7.66 -7.54
C PHE A 125 13.72 -8.65 -8.69
N ILE A 126 14.39 -9.78 -8.47
CA ILE A 126 14.26 -10.98 -9.28
C ILE A 126 13.90 -12.09 -8.31
N GLU A 127 12.78 -12.74 -8.52
CA GLU A 127 12.34 -13.89 -7.73
C GLU A 127 11.85 -15.02 -8.61
N GLY A 128 11.72 -16.20 -8.04
CA GLY A 128 11.22 -17.33 -8.79
C GLY A 128 11.38 -18.64 -8.06
N TRP A 129 11.12 -19.70 -8.80
CA TRP A 129 11.30 -21.05 -8.30
C TRP A 129 11.62 -22.03 -9.43
N LYS A 130 12.31 -23.12 -9.08
CA LYS A 130 12.64 -24.22 -9.98
C LYS A 130 12.44 -25.56 -9.27
N PHE A 131 11.90 -26.55 -9.97
CA PHE A 131 12.01 -27.94 -9.54
C PHE A 131 13.39 -28.49 -9.90
N VAL A 132 14.12 -28.99 -8.90
CA VAL A 132 15.42 -29.63 -9.07
C VAL A 132 15.31 -31.10 -8.68
N ALA A 133 15.95 -31.97 -9.47
CA ALA A 133 16.08 -33.37 -9.12
C ALA A 133 17.19 -33.52 -8.06
N LEU A 134 16.90 -34.29 -7.02
CA LEU A 134 17.86 -34.71 -6.00
C LEU A 134 18.47 -36.05 -6.39
N GLU A 135 19.64 -36.37 -5.84
CA GLU A 135 20.32 -37.66 -6.05
C GLU A 135 19.45 -38.87 -5.62
N SER A 136 18.49 -38.66 -4.72
CA SER A 136 17.51 -39.66 -4.29
C SER A 136 16.39 -39.93 -5.29
N GLY A 137 16.37 -39.27 -6.46
CA GLY A 137 15.31 -39.35 -7.46
C GLY A 137 14.06 -38.51 -7.13
N LEU A 138 14.05 -37.83 -5.98
CA LEU A 138 12.98 -36.92 -5.58
C LEU A 138 13.15 -35.54 -6.23
N THR A 139 12.05 -34.87 -6.55
CA THR A 139 12.06 -33.47 -7.02
C THR A 139 11.79 -32.52 -5.87
N LYS A 140 12.59 -31.46 -5.74
CA LYS A 140 12.40 -30.39 -4.75
C LYS A 140 12.15 -29.05 -5.44
N LYS A 141 11.15 -28.31 -4.97
CA LYS A 141 10.96 -26.91 -5.37
C LYS A 141 11.94 -26.03 -4.60
N VAL A 142 12.82 -25.34 -5.33
CA VAL A 142 13.75 -24.35 -4.78
C VAL A 142 13.27 -22.97 -5.17
N THR A 143 13.08 -22.09 -4.20
CA THR A 143 12.68 -20.69 -4.38
C THR A 143 13.90 -19.78 -4.22
N PHE A 144 13.94 -18.68 -4.96
CA PHE A 144 14.97 -17.65 -4.81
C PHE A 144 14.35 -16.25 -4.91
N ARG A 145 14.98 -15.29 -4.25
CA ARG A 145 14.68 -13.87 -4.39
C ARG A 145 15.93 -13.04 -4.12
N PHE A 146 16.18 -12.07 -4.97
CA PHE A 146 17.25 -11.09 -4.85
C PHE A 146 16.67 -9.70 -5.09
N SER A 147 17.17 -8.70 -4.37
CA SER A 147 16.82 -7.29 -4.60
C SER A 147 18.10 -6.52 -4.90
N VAL A 148 18.02 -5.54 -5.81
CA VAL A 148 19.13 -4.71 -6.29
C VAL A 148 18.78 -3.24 -6.14
#